data_AF-A0A286IAP4-F1
#
_entry.id   AF-A0A286IAP4-F1
#
_cell.length_a   1.000
_cell.length_b   1.000
_cell.length_c   1.000
_cell.angle_alpha   90.00
_cell.angle_beta   90.00
_cell.angle_gamma   90.00
#
_symmetry.space_group_name_H-M   'P 1'
#
loop_
_entity.id
_entity.type
_entity.pdbx_description
1 polymer ?
#
loop_
_entity_poly.entity_id
_entity_poly.type
_entity_poly.pdbx_seq_one_letter_code
_entity_poly.pdbx_strand_id
1 'polypeptide(L)'
;MLDWIAKNSDSLQLVISLVTGIVWLAYLHIIWLGFRRQRQAVILINRSVAQDENARCFVTNMGAEPIYLLEVMAKLVTDDKSYVVKVTEREEVALDEVEDPVARTNQRPIKSGSFVDIGSFVDLLRRAEVRAGSDGLFDKVRQLELTVAAADGHAKHLVAARRKFQAEWKDGKPYFVPETLMTDQIRNIVQRRKINAMLEERIE
;
A
#
# COMPACT_ATOMS: atom_id res chain seq x y z
N MET A 1 -9.55 62.39 -20.04
CA MET A 1 -9.10 61.13 -19.41
C MET A 1 -10.31 60.26 -19.02
N LEU A 2 -11.30 60.81 -18.32
CA LEU A 2 -12.58 60.14 -18.03
C LEU A 2 -13.38 59.76 -19.29
N ASP A 3 -13.40 60.61 -20.33
CA ASP A 3 -14.12 60.31 -21.59
C ASP A 3 -13.50 59.13 -22.37
N TRP A 4 -12.20 58.89 -22.23
CA TRP A 4 -11.52 57.76 -22.88
C TRP A 4 -11.84 56.43 -22.19
N ILE A 5 -11.96 56.46 -20.85
CA ILE A 5 -12.39 55.32 -20.04
C ILE A 5 -13.87 55.00 -20.32
N ALA A 6 -14.72 56.02 -20.44
CA ALA A 6 -16.13 55.85 -20.78
C ALA A 6 -16.35 55.29 -22.20
N LYS A 7 -15.50 55.66 -23.16
CA LYS A 7 -15.62 55.18 -24.55
C LYS A 7 -15.10 53.75 -24.77
N ASN A 8 -14.21 53.27 -23.92
CA ASN A 8 -13.62 51.92 -23.99
C ASN A 8 -14.02 51.03 -22.81
N SER A 9 -15.04 51.43 -22.04
CA SER A 9 -15.48 50.76 -20.81
C SER A 9 -15.80 49.29 -21.04
N ASP A 10 -16.44 48.96 -22.16
CA ASP A 10 -16.86 47.60 -22.48
C ASP A 10 -15.66 46.69 -22.76
N SER A 11 -14.69 47.16 -23.53
CA SER A 11 -13.45 46.42 -23.78
C SER A 11 -12.63 46.26 -22.50
N LEU A 12 -12.58 47.29 -21.66
CA LEU A 12 -11.90 47.24 -20.37
C LEU A 12 -12.58 46.23 -19.43
N GLN A 13 -13.92 46.21 -19.41
CA GLN A 13 -14.71 45.29 -18.59
C GLN A 13 -14.57 43.84 -19.07
N LEU A 14 -14.51 43.61 -20.39
CA LEU A 14 -14.21 42.28 -20.96
C LEU A 14 -12.81 41.80 -20.54
N VAL A 15 -11.80 42.67 -20.60
CA VAL A 15 -10.43 42.34 -20.15
C VAL A 15 -10.41 42.04 -18.66
N ILE A 16 -11.04 42.87 -17.83
CA ILE A 16 -11.14 42.64 -16.38
C ILE A 16 -11.83 41.31 -16.11
N SER A 17 -12.94 41.02 -16.78
CA SER A 17 -13.69 39.76 -16.63
C SER A 17 -12.83 38.54 -17.00
N LEU A 18 -12.05 38.64 -18.08
CA LEU A 18 -11.15 37.58 -18.53
C LEU A 18 -10.02 37.35 -17.53
N VAL A 19 -9.39 38.41 -17.02
CA VAL A 19 -8.35 38.35 -15.98
C VAL A 19 -8.92 37.75 -14.70
N THR A 20 -10.09 38.18 -14.25
CA THR A 20 -10.78 37.60 -13.09
C THR A 20 -11.04 36.11 -13.30
N GLY A 21 -11.48 35.70 -14.49
CA GLY A 21 -11.65 34.29 -14.85
C GLY A 21 -10.37 33.47 -14.74
N ILE A 22 -9.23 34.01 -15.21
CA ILE A 22 -7.92 33.35 -15.09
C ILE A 22 -7.51 33.20 -13.62
N VAL A 23 -7.73 34.23 -12.81
CA VAL A 23 -7.45 34.17 -11.36
C VAL A 23 -8.28 33.06 -10.70
N TRP A 24 -9.58 32.97 -11.02
CA TRP A 24 -10.42 31.88 -10.52
C TRP A 24 -9.93 30.49 -10.97
N LEU A 25 -9.49 30.34 -12.22
CA LEU A 25 -8.90 29.09 -12.70
C LEU A 25 -7.61 28.74 -11.96
N ALA A 26 -6.75 29.72 -11.66
CA ALA A 26 -5.55 29.51 -10.86
C ALA A 26 -5.88 29.05 -9.43
N TYR A 27 -6.85 29.70 -8.77
CA TYR A 27 -7.34 29.26 -7.46
C TYR A 27 -7.92 27.85 -7.51
N LEU A 28 -8.77 27.55 -8.49
CA LEU A 28 -9.35 26.23 -8.68
C LEU A 28 -8.25 25.18 -8.87
N HIS A 29 -7.22 25.49 -9.65
CA HIS A 29 -6.09 24.59 -9.89
C HIS A 29 -5.32 24.30 -8.60
N ILE A 30 -5.02 25.32 -7.79
CA ILE A 30 -4.34 25.16 -6.49
C ILE A 30 -5.19 24.30 -5.55
N ILE A 31 -6.48 24.61 -5.43
CA ILE A 31 -7.41 23.86 -4.58
C ILE A 31 -7.48 22.40 -5.04
N TRP A 32 -7.61 22.17 -6.34
CA TRP A 32 -7.67 20.83 -6.91
C TRP A 32 -6.41 20.00 -6.64
N LEU A 33 -5.22 20.61 -6.80
CA LEU A 33 -3.95 19.96 -6.46
C LEU A 33 -3.87 19.62 -4.96
N GLY A 34 -4.34 20.51 -4.09
CA GLY A 34 -4.42 20.29 -2.65
C GLY A 34 -5.34 19.12 -2.31
N PHE A 35 -6.57 19.14 -2.81
CA PHE A 35 -7.56 18.07 -2.62
C PHE A 35 -7.04 16.72 -3.12
N ARG A 36 -6.41 16.69 -4.30
CA ARG A 36 -5.85 15.48 -4.90
C ARG A 36 -4.68 14.91 -4.09
N ARG A 37 -3.85 15.76 -3.47
CA ARG A 37 -2.74 15.31 -2.62
C ARG A 37 -3.23 14.79 -1.27
N GLN A 38 -4.22 15.46 -0.67
CA GLN A 38 -4.74 15.12 0.65
C GLN A 38 -5.51 13.79 0.69
N ARG A 39 -6.22 13.45 -0.40
CA ARG A 39 -7.02 12.22 -0.51
C ARG A 39 -6.22 10.99 -0.99
N GLN A 40 -4.92 11.12 -1.23
CA GLN A 40 -4.14 9.95 -1.63
C GLN A 40 -3.88 9.05 -0.43
N ALA A 41 -4.40 7.82 -0.47
CA ALA A 41 -3.98 6.79 0.45
C ALA A 41 -2.46 6.54 0.31
N VAL A 42 -1.78 6.46 1.45
CA VAL A 42 -0.36 6.15 1.53
C VAL A 42 -0.21 4.99 2.49
N ILE A 43 0.26 3.84 2.01
CA ILE A 43 0.45 2.66 2.83
C ILE A 43 1.94 2.47 3.04
N LEU A 44 2.38 2.42 4.30
CA LEU A 44 3.77 2.10 4.62
C LEU A 44 3.85 0.67 5.15
N ILE A 45 4.83 -0.08 4.65
CA ILE A 45 5.15 -1.42 5.15
C ILE A 45 6.45 -1.28 5.90
N ASN A 46 6.45 -1.32 7.23
CA ASN A 46 7.65 -1.13 8.04
C ASN A 46 8.00 -2.39 8.84
N ARG A 47 9.29 -2.55 9.11
CA ARG A 47 9.81 -3.55 10.04
C ARG A 47 9.96 -2.92 11.42
N SER A 48 9.61 -3.65 12.47
CA SER A 48 9.89 -3.29 13.85
C SER A 48 11.39 -3.07 14.06
N VAL A 49 11.75 -2.19 15.01
CA VAL A 49 13.16 -1.91 15.37
C VAL A 49 13.83 -3.12 16.01
N ALA A 50 13.07 -4.13 16.46
CA ALA A 50 13.61 -5.38 16.95
C ALA A 50 14.60 -5.96 15.91
N GLN A 51 15.87 -6.05 16.30
CA GLN A 51 16.97 -6.60 15.49
C GLN A 51 17.00 -8.14 15.50
N ASP A 52 15.95 -8.76 16.01
CA ASP A 52 15.87 -10.20 16.22
C ASP A 52 15.07 -10.88 15.09
N GLU A 53 15.16 -12.22 15.00
CA GLU A 53 14.42 -13.09 14.07
C GLU A 53 12.91 -12.88 14.08
N ASN A 54 12.38 -12.39 15.20
CA ASN A 54 10.97 -12.02 15.38
C ASN A 54 10.66 -10.58 14.99
N ALA A 55 11.45 -9.99 14.09
CA ALA A 55 11.17 -8.68 13.53
C ALA A 55 9.74 -8.66 12.97
N ARG A 56 8.85 -7.92 13.62
CA ARG A 56 7.45 -7.83 13.22
C ARG A 56 7.27 -6.86 12.07
N CYS A 57 6.38 -7.19 11.14
CA CYS A 57 6.04 -6.33 10.03
C CYS A 57 4.74 -5.59 10.33
N PHE A 58 4.76 -4.28 10.13
CA PHE A 58 3.62 -3.40 10.34
C PHE A 58 3.18 -2.78 9.01
N VAL A 59 1.88 -2.75 8.80
CA VAL A 59 1.22 -2.03 7.70
C VAL A 59 0.55 -0.79 8.29
N THR A 60 1.01 0.39 7.90
CA THR A 60 0.52 1.68 8.43
C THR A 60 -0.25 2.44 7.36
N ASN A 61 -1.41 2.98 7.72
CA ASN A 61 -2.13 3.93 6.87
C ASN A 61 -1.66 5.36 7.19
N MET A 62 -0.93 5.97 6.27
CA MET A 62 -0.52 7.38 6.32
C MET A 62 -1.42 8.28 5.45
N GLY A 63 -2.47 7.73 4.83
CA GLY A 63 -3.50 8.50 4.16
C GLY A 63 -4.44 9.19 5.15
N ALA A 64 -5.14 10.23 4.71
CA ALA A 64 -6.11 10.95 5.55
C ALA A 64 -7.42 10.17 5.76
N GLU A 65 -7.79 9.31 4.82
CA GLU A 65 -9.01 8.50 4.86
C GLU A 65 -8.71 7.09 5.42
N PRO A 66 -9.64 6.45 6.16
CA PRO A 66 -9.47 5.08 6.59
C PRO A 66 -9.46 4.13 5.38
N ILE A 67 -8.65 3.07 5.47
CA ILE A 67 -8.58 2.04 4.43
C ILE A 67 -8.96 0.69 5.02
N TYR A 68 -9.43 -0.24 4.21
CA TYR A 68 -9.69 -1.61 4.63
C TYR A 68 -8.62 -2.52 4.05
N LEU A 69 -7.80 -3.15 4.89
CA LEU A 69 -6.79 -4.12 4.44
C LEU A 69 -7.49 -5.35 3.88
N LEU A 70 -7.38 -5.55 2.57
CA LEU A 70 -8.01 -6.68 1.86
C LEU A 70 -7.07 -7.88 1.82
N GLU A 71 -5.81 -7.64 1.45
CA GLU A 71 -4.88 -8.73 1.21
C GLU A 71 -3.42 -8.34 1.41
N VAL A 72 -2.64 -9.29 1.90
CA VAL A 72 -1.18 -9.24 1.96
C VAL A 72 -0.65 -10.39 1.11
N MET A 73 0.07 -10.06 0.05
CA MET A 73 0.74 -11.02 -0.82
C MET A 73 2.24 -11.00 -0.53
N ALA A 74 2.82 -12.19 -0.40
CA ALA A 74 4.25 -12.38 -0.33
C ALA A 74 4.74 -12.95 -1.67
N LYS A 75 5.73 -12.29 -2.25
CA LYS A 75 6.51 -12.82 -3.36
C LYS A 75 7.88 -13.21 -2.84
N LEU A 76 8.17 -14.51 -2.87
CA LEU A 76 9.46 -15.07 -2.48
C LEU A 76 10.28 -15.30 -3.74
N VAL A 77 11.51 -14.83 -3.74
CA VAL A 77 12.46 -15.07 -4.82
C VAL A 77 13.56 -15.96 -4.28
N THR A 78 13.71 -17.14 -4.88
CA THR A 78 14.82 -18.04 -4.69
C THR A 78 15.76 -17.97 -5.91
N ASP A 79 16.90 -18.66 -5.85
CA ASP A 79 17.87 -18.69 -6.94
C ASP A 79 17.26 -19.23 -8.26
N ASP A 80 16.27 -20.12 -8.16
CA ASP A 80 15.70 -20.80 -9.33
C ASP A 80 14.34 -20.23 -9.77
N LYS A 81 13.50 -19.80 -8.82
CA LYS A 81 12.08 -19.47 -9.08
C LYS A 81 11.57 -18.35 -8.18
N SER A 82 10.47 -17.74 -8.60
CA SER A 82 9.71 -16.84 -7.74
C SER A 82 8.30 -17.36 -7.49
N TYR A 83 7.88 -17.34 -6.24
CA TYR A 83 6.58 -17.80 -5.77
C TYR A 83 5.78 -16.61 -5.29
N VAL A 84 4.52 -16.48 -5.71
CA VAL A 84 3.60 -15.46 -5.21
C VAL A 84 2.45 -16.15 -4.50
N VAL A 85 2.26 -15.80 -3.23
CA VAL A 85 1.32 -16.46 -2.33
C VAL A 85 0.62 -15.44 -1.44
N LYS A 86 -0.63 -15.73 -1.08
CA LYS A 86 -1.42 -14.94 -0.15
C LYS A 86 -1.00 -15.32 1.27
N VAL A 87 -0.65 -14.33 2.09
CA VAL A 87 -0.22 -14.50 3.50
C VAL A 87 -1.10 -13.70 4.47
N THR A 88 -2.26 -13.25 4.00
CA THR A 88 -3.25 -12.49 4.78
C THR A 88 -3.83 -13.32 5.92
N GLU A 89 -4.13 -14.59 5.64
CA GLU A 89 -4.63 -15.54 6.64
C GLU A 89 -3.47 -16.00 7.52
N ARG A 90 -3.70 -16.01 8.82
CA ARG A 90 -2.74 -16.42 9.84
C ARG A 90 -2.84 -17.93 10.03
N GLU A 91 -2.28 -18.67 9.07
CA GLU A 91 -2.28 -20.13 9.07
C GLU A 91 -1.54 -20.74 10.28
N GLU A 92 -0.64 -20.00 10.93
CA GLU A 92 0.04 -20.41 12.15
C GLU A 92 -0.86 -20.41 13.41
N VAL A 93 -2.03 -19.79 13.33
CA VAL A 93 -2.99 -19.74 14.44
C VAL A 93 -3.96 -20.91 14.29
N ALA A 94 -3.83 -21.88 15.20
CA ALA A 94 -4.62 -23.09 15.19
C ALA A 94 -6.12 -22.79 15.46
N LEU A 95 -7.01 -23.59 14.84
CA LEU A 95 -8.48 -23.41 14.90
C LEU A 95 -9.04 -23.54 16.32
N ASP A 96 -8.34 -24.25 17.19
CA ASP A 96 -8.68 -24.58 18.56
C ASP A 96 -8.11 -23.60 19.60
N GLU A 97 -7.23 -22.67 19.19
CA GLU A 97 -6.54 -21.75 20.10
C GLU A 97 -7.17 -20.35 20.20
N VAL A 98 -8.23 -20.03 19.43
CA VAL A 98 -8.84 -18.69 19.46
C VAL A 98 -10.36 -18.71 19.45
N GLU A 99 -10.98 -18.02 20.42
CA GLU A 99 -12.44 -17.85 20.51
C GLU A 99 -13.02 -16.95 19.40
N ASP A 100 -12.21 -16.08 18.80
CA ASP A 100 -12.62 -15.12 17.77
C ASP A 100 -12.01 -15.44 16.39
N PRO A 101 -12.83 -15.79 15.38
CA PRO A 101 -12.38 -16.01 14.00
C PRO A 101 -11.63 -14.82 13.37
N VAL A 102 -11.88 -13.59 13.82
CA VAL A 102 -11.23 -12.37 13.30
C VAL A 102 -9.74 -12.34 13.63
N ALA A 103 -9.30 -13.03 14.69
CA ALA A 103 -7.88 -13.12 15.05
C ALA A 103 -7.04 -13.94 14.06
N ARG A 104 -7.70 -14.75 13.21
CA ARG A 104 -7.04 -15.60 12.20
C ARG A 104 -6.81 -14.89 10.86
N THR A 105 -7.31 -13.67 10.68
CA THR A 105 -7.07 -12.90 9.47
C THR A 105 -6.42 -11.56 9.77
N ASN A 106 -5.56 -11.10 8.87
CA ASN A 106 -5.05 -9.73 8.91
C ASN A 106 -6.02 -8.73 8.27
N GLN A 107 -7.15 -9.20 7.70
CA GLN A 107 -8.16 -8.33 7.09
C GLN A 107 -8.85 -7.47 8.13
N ARG A 108 -8.65 -6.15 8.05
CA ARG A 108 -9.26 -5.20 8.98
C ARG A 108 -9.22 -3.75 8.50
N PRO A 109 -10.13 -2.90 9.00
CA PRO A 109 -10.03 -1.46 8.80
C PRO A 109 -8.80 -0.87 9.52
N ILE A 110 -8.11 0.04 8.83
CA ILE A 110 -6.96 0.80 9.33
C ILE A 110 -7.29 2.28 9.26
N LYS A 111 -7.49 2.89 10.43
CA LYS A 111 -7.69 4.34 10.55
C LYS A 111 -6.44 5.11 10.11
N SER A 112 -6.62 6.36 9.72
CA SER A 112 -5.50 7.28 9.42
C SER A 112 -4.52 7.34 10.60
N GLY A 113 -3.22 7.25 10.31
CA GLY A 113 -2.13 7.23 11.29
C GLY A 113 -2.00 5.94 12.11
N SER A 114 -2.91 4.97 11.93
CA SER A 114 -2.88 3.69 12.65
C SER A 114 -2.13 2.62 11.87
N PHE A 115 -1.78 1.52 12.56
CA PHE A 115 -1.04 0.42 11.96
C PHE A 115 -1.63 -0.94 12.31
N VAL A 116 -1.20 -1.93 11.53
CA VAL A 116 -1.57 -3.33 11.66
C VAL A 116 -0.33 -4.19 11.71
N ASP A 117 -0.21 -5.00 12.77
CA ASP A 117 0.78 -6.08 12.83
C ASP A 117 0.30 -7.25 11.98
N ILE A 118 1.09 -7.63 10.98
CA ILE A 118 0.79 -8.75 10.07
C ILE A 118 1.57 -10.03 10.42
N GLY A 119 2.37 -9.99 11.48
CA GLY A 119 3.22 -11.08 11.95
C GLY A 119 4.72 -10.81 11.77
N SER A 120 5.54 -11.74 12.26
CA SER A 120 6.98 -11.71 12.01
C SER A 120 7.30 -12.10 10.56
N PHE A 121 8.50 -11.74 10.09
CA PHE A 121 8.96 -12.20 8.77
C PHE A 121 9.02 -13.73 8.68
N VAL A 122 9.34 -14.41 9.78
CA VAL A 122 9.34 -15.88 9.86
C VAL A 122 7.93 -16.44 9.70
N ASP A 123 6.93 -15.83 10.33
CA ASP A 123 5.52 -16.24 10.18
C ASP A 123 5.07 -16.09 8.73
N LEU A 124 5.41 -14.95 8.10
CA LEU A 124 5.07 -14.69 6.70
C LEU A 124 5.74 -15.69 5.74
N LEU A 125 6.99 -16.06 5.99
CA LEU A 125 7.68 -17.12 5.24
C LEU A 125 7.02 -18.48 5.43
N ARG A 126 6.67 -18.84 6.67
CA ARG A 126 6.03 -20.13 6.97
C ARG A 126 4.69 -20.28 6.28
N ARG A 127 3.83 -19.24 6.38
CA ARG A 127 2.56 -19.18 5.62
C ARG A 127 2.79 -19.35 4.13
N ALA A 128 3.83 -18.69 3.61
CA ALA A 128 4.16 -18.77 2.21
C ALA A 128 4.63 -20.15 1.76
N GLU A 129 5.44 -20.84 2.57
CA GLU A 129 5.92 -22.18 2.30
C GLU A 129 4.79 -23.21 2.27
N VAL A 130 3.90 -23.17 3.27
CA VAL A 130 2.69 -24.02 3.33
C VAL A 130 1.82 -23.81 2.09
N ARG A 131 1.59 -22.56 1.69
CA ARG A 131 0.75 -22.22 0.53
C ARG A 131 1.43 -22.52 -0.80
N ALA A 132 2.75 -22.47 -0.87
CA ALA A 132 3.52 -22.79 -2.06
C ALA A 132 3.70 -24.30 -2.27
N GLY A 133 3.50 -25.12 -1.23
CA GLY A 133 3.62 -26.57 -1.28
C GLY A 133 5.03 -27.05 -1.60
N SER A 134 6.05 -26.29 -1.19
CA SER A 134 7.45 -26.56 -1.52
C SER A 134 8.31 -26.49 -0.27
N ASP A 135 8.59 -27.65 0.32
CA ASP A 135 9.44 -27.78 1.51
C ASP A 135 10.87 -27.29 1.23
N GLY A 136 11.43 -26.56 2.19
CA GLY A 136 12.79 -26.01 2.13
C GLY A 136 12.90 -24.70 1.35
N LEU A 137 11.78 -23.98 1.16
CA LEU A 137 11.81 -22.65 0.55
C LEU A 137 12.45 -21.63 1.49
N PHE A 138 12.33 -21.88 2.79
CA PHE A 138 12.88 -21.06 3.86
C PHE A 138 14.38 -20.82 3.64
N ASP A 139 15.17 -21.88 3.42
CA ASP A 139 16.64 -21.84 3.31
C ASP A 139 17.16 -21.25 2.00
N LYS A 140 16.29 -21.16 0.99
CA LYS A 140 16.67 -20.70 -0.37
C LYS A 140 16.18 -19.30 -0.68
N VAL A 141 15.49 -18.65 0.27
CA VAL A 141 14.95 -17.31 0.03
C VAL A 141 16.08 -16.28 0.00
N ARG A 142 16.13 -15.52 -1.10
CA ARG A 142 17.07 -14.40 -1.28
C ARG A 142 16.39 -13.05 -1.06
N GLN A 143 15.12 -12.98 -1.44
CA GLN A 143 14.34 -11.75 -1.39
C GLN A 143 12.88 -12.07 -1.09
N LEU A 144 12.28 -11.21 -0.29
CA LEU A 144 10.87 -11.18 0.00
C LEU A 144 10.30 -9.83 -0.42
N GLU A 145 9.30 -9.85 -1.29
CA GLU A 145 8.52 -8.68 -1.67
C GLU A 145 7.13 -8.80 -1.07
N LEU A 146 6.76 -7.84 -0.21
CA LEU A 146 5.43 -7.74 0.36
C LEU A 146 4.62 -6.76 -0.45
N THR A 147 3.46 -7.19 -0.96
CA THR A 147 2.48 -6.33 -1.61
C THR A 147 1.21 -6.33 -0.77
N VAL A 148 0.84 -5.14 -0.29
CA VAL A 148 -0.38 -4.92 0.48
C VAL A 148 -1.43 -4.30 -0.44
N ALA A 149 -2.62 -4.88 -0.45
CA ALA A 149 -3.80 -4.35 -1.12
C ALA A 149 -4.87 -3.96 -0.10
N ALA A 150 -5.44 -2.77 -0.27
CA ALA A 150 -6.50 -2.26 0.57
C ALA A 150 -7.57 -1.55 -0.27
N ALA A 151 -8.79 -1.51 0.24
CA ALA A 151 -9.85 -0.68 -0.31
C ALA A 151 -9.84 0.69 0.37
N ASP A 152 -10.03 1.74 -0.41
CA ASP A 152 -10.32 3.07 0.12
C ASP A 152 -11.66 3.08 0.89
N GLY A 153 -11.85 4.02 1.82
CA GLY A 153 -13.02 4.09 2.71
C GLY A 153 -14.37 4.23 1.99
N HIS A 154 -14.35 4.66 0.73
CA HIS A 154 -15.53 4.72 -0.15
C HIS A 154 -15.67 3.50 -1.09
N ALA A 155 -14.86 2.44 -0.89
CA ALA A 155 -14.87 1.15 -1.58
C ALA A 155 -14.77 1.18 -3.14
N LYS A 156 -14.60 2.34 -3.77
CA LYS A 156 -14.53 2.47 -5.24
C LYS A 156 -13.15 2.21 -5.83
N HIS A 157 -12.10 2.28 -5.02
CA HIS A 157 -10.72 2.23 -5.51
C HIS A 157 -9.85 1.31 -4.66
N LEU A 158 -9.20 0.36 -5.34
CA LEU A 158 -8.14 -0.42 -4.75
C LEU A 158 -6.87 0.42 -4.68
N VAL A 159 -6.28 0.47 -3.50
CA VAL A 159 -4.98 1.07 -3.22
C VAL A 159 -4.02 -0.05 -2.85
N ALA A 160 -2.80 0.01 -3.36
CA ALA A 160 -1.81 -1.00 -3.06
C ALA A 160 -0.44 -0.38 -2.88
N ALA A 161 0.39 -1.04 -2.10
CA ALA A 161 1.77 -0.65 -1.87
C ALA A 161 2.67 -1.88 -1.77
N ARG A 162 3.94 -1.68 -2.08
CA ARG A 162 4.92 -2.74 -2.16
C ARG A 162 6.20 -2.34 -1.45
N ARG A 163 6.81 -3.30 -0.76
CA ARG A 163 8.16 -3.14 -0.22
C ARG A 163 8.96 -4.42 -0.41
N LYS A 164 10.23 -4.24 -0.77
CA LYS A 164 11.18 -5.32 -0.98
C LYS A 164 12.15 -5.42 0.20
N PHE A 165 12.43 -6.64 0.58
CA PHE A 165 13.35 -6.99 1.65
C PHE A 165 14.33 -8.04 1.13
N GLN A 166 15.62 -7.82 1.35
CA GLN A 166 16.66 -8.78 1.07
C GLN A 166 16.84 -9.70 2.28
N ALA A 167 16.98 -11.00 2.04
CA ALA A 167 17.30 -11.97 3.07
C ALA A 167 18.82 -12.02 3.26
N GLU A 168 19.29 -11.62 4.43
CA GLU A 168 20.66 -11.83 4.90
C GLU A 168 20.67 -13.00 5.88
N TRP A 169 21.55 -13.98 5.66
CA TRP A 169 21.66 -15.13 6.55
C TRP A 169 22.74 -14.88 7.58
N LYS A 170 22.38 -14.93 8.86
CA LYS A 170 23.32 -14.87 9.99
C LYS A 170 22.99 -16.00 10.96
N ASP A 171 24.00 -16.77 11.35
CA ASP A 171 23.87 -17.89 12.29
C ASP A 171 22.77 -18.90 11.92
N GLY A 172 22.58 -19.15 10.63
CA GLY A 172 21.57 -20.08 10.11
C GLY A 172 20.13 -19.55 10.14
N LYS A 173 19.92 -18.25 10.39
CA LYS A 173 18.60 -17.62 10.43
C LYS A 173 18.49 -16.48 9.40
N PRO A 174 17.33 -16.31 8.73
CA PRO A 174 17.13 -15.26 7.76
C PRO A 174 16.75 -13.93 8.43
N TYR A 175 17.51 -12.89 8.13
CA TYR A 175 17.25 -11.50 8.53
C TYR A 175 16.82 -10.68 7.31
N PHE A 176 15.62 -10.10 7.38
CA PHE A 176 15.07 -9.32 6.27
C PHE A 176 15.41 -7.84 6.38
N VAL A 177 16.31 -7.37 5.52
CA VAL A 177 16.74 -5.96 5.45
C VAL A 177 15.98 -5.26 4.33
N PRO A 178 15.34 -4.10 4.59
CA PRO A 178 14.65 -3.36 3.53
C PRO A 178 15.64 -2.87 2.47
N GLU A 179 15.37 -3.19 1.20
CA GLU A 179 16.19 -2.75 0.06
C GLU A 179 16.01 -1.24 -0.21
N THR A 180 14.80 -0.73 0.09
CA THR A 180 14.44 0.67 -0.07
C THR A 180 14.01 1.29 1.26
N LEU A 181 14.33 2.58 1.42
CA LEU A 181 13.93 3.35 2.59
C LEU A 181 12.41 3.60 2.60
N MET A 182 11.83 3.83 1.42
CA MET A 182 10.40 4.12 1.23
C MET A 182 9.65 2.92 0.63
N THR A 183 8.36 2.84 0.96
CA THR A 183 7.43 1.86 0.38
C THR A 183 6.91 2.39 -0.97
N ASP A 184 6.99 1.56 -2.01
CA ASP A 184 6.52 1.91 -3.35
C ASP A 184 4.99 1.89 -3.40
N GLN A 185 4.40 3.05 -3.70
CA GLN A 185 2.94 3.18 -3.82
C GLN A 185 2.49 2.79 -5.23
N ILE A 186 1.59 1.82 -5.33
CA ILE A 186 1.07 1.34 -6.60
C ILE A 186 -0.12 2.22 -7.02
N ARG A 187 0.22 3.25 -7.79
CA ARG A 187 -0.72 4.29 -8.25
C ARG A 187 -1.14 4.14 -9.71
N ASN A 188 -0.39 3.37 -10.50
CA ASN A 188 -0.67 3.18 -11.91
C ASN A 188 -1.89 2.26 -12.11
N ILE A 189 -2.84 2.68 -12.95
CA ILE A 189 -4.05 1.92 -13.31
C ILE A 189 -3.69 0.53 -13.86
N VAL A 190 -2.62 0.40 -14.65
CA VAL A 190 -2.21 -0.90 -15.21
C VAL A 190 -1.72 -1.85 -14.13
N GLN A 191 -0.90 -1.36 -13.20
CA GLN A 191 -0.41 -2.17 -12.07
C GLN A 191 -1.55 -2.51 -11.09
N ARG A 192 -2.50 -1.59 -10.89
CA ARG A 192 -3.73 -1.87 -10.14
C ARG A 192 -4.58 -2.95 -10.80
N ARG A 193 -4.73 -2.93 -12.12
CA ARG A 193 -5.42 -4.00 -12.86
C ARG A 193 -4.72 -5.35 -12.69
N LYS A 194 -3.39 -5.37 -12.71
CA LYS A 194 -2.62 -6.60 -12.47
C LYS A 194 -2.87 -7.13 -11.05
N ILE A 195 -2.91 -6.25 -10.05
CA ILE A 195 -3.23 -6.64 -8.68
C ILE A 195 -4.67 -7.13 -8.59
N ASN A 196 -5.65 -6.42 -9.16
CA ASN A 196 -7.03 -6.89 -9.21
C ASN A 196 -7.14 -8.26 -9.86
N ALA A 197 -6.49 -8.48 -11.02
CA ALA A 197 -6.47 -9.77 -11.68
C ALA A 197 -5.87 -10.87 -10.79
N MET A 198 -4.77 -10.58 -10.08
CA MET A 198 -4.16 -11.53 -9.13
C MET A 198 -5.03 -11.81 -7.90
N LEU A 199 -5.83 -10.81 -7.47
CA LEU A 199 -6.81 -10.98 -6.39
C LEU A 199 -7.99 -11.84 -6.86
N GLU A 200 -8.49 -11.59 -8.08
CA GLU A 200 -9.64 -12.26 -8.73
C GLU A 200 -9.34 -13.69 -9.18
N GLU A 201 -8.15 -13.96 -9.72
CA GLU A 201 -7.71 -15.29 -10.22
C GLU A 201 -7.65 -16.37 -9.11
N ARG A 202 -7.85 -16.00 -7.85
CA ARG A 202 -7.87 -16.92 -6.69
C ARG A 202 -9.13 -16.78 -5.83
N ILE A 203 -10.23 -16.29 -6.41
CA ILE A 203 -11.58 -16.34 -5.82
C ILE A 203 -12.32 -17.64 -6.21
N GLU A 204 -11.84 -18.36 -7.23
CA GLU A 204 -12.22 -19.74 -7.56
C GLU A 204 -11.37 -20.77 -6.81
#